data_AF-A0A965HNX8-F1
#
_entry.id   AF-A0A965HNX8-F1
#
_cell.length_a   1.000
_cell.length_b   1.000
_cell.length_c   1.000
_cell.angle_alpha   90.00
_cell.angle_beta   90.00
_cell.angle_gamma   90.00
#
_symmetry.space_group_name_H-M   'P 1'
#
loop_
_entity.id
_entity.type
_entity.pdbx_description
1 polymer ?
#
loop_
_entity_poly.entity_id
_entity_poly.type
_entity_poly.pdbx_seq_one_letter_code
_entity_poly.pdbx_strand_id
1 'polypeptide(L)'
;QTRDDVFSGYMRDNVSGSGTLQFIKKGAATLTIQGANVTHTGGTRVMEGRVIAQNDSLGGNSAASSIFINSNAFLQYYKNSGSGYNVGLRQKGATITGAGTLEKTGNSMLIFGGGGQVNIAMDAGSWIHIKEGEIKAHDNVQANWDNNKASLRLDAGTIFGQVEGNVTVGALEGAGTVLLGYDNFRPVMNIGYGDASAVFTGNVQEDRRYSANTVGAMTKIGRGTQTLAGTNNWFRGNMTVNDGILNFSNTGNLMANALWIGNTAGSRGRVEVGNGNVITTLNNADRVGVVLGDNGGTGALYQSGGSLLIQSGPDVDNFIIGRSANSYGYFEVSGGTNRLSEFGVGSGYGGNGMMSVSGGEITVTNYFNIGRADSVNGQVGIVNLTGGSVRALNNSYDTTLAVGNATGKNTVMTVGANGSFSTAQRGISLNSSWGNYNNASLNLNGGLVETGYIWSERTAGNQFLNFNGGTLKAIANNGAFINNLDRITINQGGAKFDTAGFNLTIGQSLQAPAGKGLSSIAIANGGSGYIAPPIIEISG
;
A
#
# COMPACT_ATOMS: atom_id res chain seq x y z
N GLN A 1 -40.76 6.56 22.12
CA GLN A 1 -41.74 6.29 21.04
C GLN A 1 -41.79 4.79 20.77
N THR A 2 -42.98 4.19 20.83
CA THR A 2 -43.17 2.72 20.68
C THR A 2 -43.92 2.34 19.39
N ARG A 3 -44.46 3.32 18.66
CA ARG A 3 -45.14 3.13 17.37
C ARG A 3 -44.52 4.05 16.33
N ASP A 4 -44.45 3.58 15.08
CA ASP A 4 -44.03 4.41 13.96
C ASP A 4 -44.94 5.65 13.84
N ASP A 5 -44.35 6.80 13.54
CA ASP A 5 -45.09 8.06 13.46
C ASP A 5 -44.48 9.01 12.42
N VAL A 6 -45.28 9.97 11.98
CA VAL A 6 -44.92 10.95 10.96
C VAL A 6 -45.16 12.35 11.49
N PHE A 7 -44.11 13.16 11.56
CA PHE A 7 -44.18 14.57 11.90
C PHE A 7 -44.10 15.43 10.63
N SER A 8 -45.16 16.19 10.36
CA SER A 8 -45.29 17.09 9.21
C SER A 8 -45.25 18.58 9.57
N GLY A 9 -45.03 18.92 10.84
CA GLY A 9 -45.01 20.31 11.32
C GLY A 9 -43.66 21.02 11.12
N TYR A 10 -43.56 22.25 11.64
CA TYR A 10 -42.30 23.00 11.67
C TYR A 10 -41.46 22.60 12.90
N MET A 11 -40.14 22.49 12.74
CA MET A 11 -39.19 22.42 13.88
C MET A 11 -38.24 23.60 13.80
N ARG A 12 -38.33 24.53 14.75
CA ARG A 12 -37.52 25.76 14.74
C ARG A 12 -37.09 26.18 16.15
N ASP A 13 -35.97 26.90 16.22
CA ASP A 13 -35.57 27.61 17.44
C ASP A 13 -36.64 28.66 17.82
N ASN A 14 -36.63 29.13 19.08
CA ASN A 14 -37.60 30.12 19.53
C ASN A 14 -37.38 31.47 18.83
N VAL A 15 -38.43 32.00 18.20
CA VAL A 15 -38.41 33.25 17.42
C VAL A 15 -38.18 34.50 18.29
N SER A 16 -38.35 34.42 19.61
CA SER A 16 -38.36 35.58 20.53
C SER A 16 -37.22 35.64 21.56
N GLY A 17 -36.19 34.79 21.46
CA GLY A 17 -35.03 34.82 22.36
C GLY A 17 -33.84 33.98 21.87
N SER A 18 -32.71 34.00 22.57
CA SER A 18 -31.48 33.25 22.23
C SER A 18 -31.57 31.73 22.48
N GLY A 19 -32.78 31.19 22.68
CA GLY A 19 -33.01 29.80 23.06
C GLY A 19 -32.99 28.88 21.84
N THR A 20 -32.24 27.78 21.94
CA THR A 20 -32.08 26.79 20.87
C THR A 20 -32.92 25.53 21.14
N LEU A 21 -33.50 24.94 20.10
CA LEU A 21 -34.30 23.72 20.20
C LEU A 21 -33.39 22.48 20.15
N GLN A 22 -33.40 21.67 21.21
CA GLN A 22 -32.83 20.33 21.19
C GLN A 22 -33.91 19.29 20.91
N PHE A 23 -33.69 18.47 19.88
CA PHE A 23 -34.56 17.35 19.52
C PHE A 23 -33.93 16.02 19.96
N ILE A 24 -34.66 15.23 20.76
CA ILE A 24 -34.20 13.92 21.27
C ILE A 24 -35.22 12.84 20.90
N LYS A 25 -34.79 11.87 20.10
CA LYS A 25 -35.56 10.68 19.76
C LYS A 25 -35.18 9.50 20.67
N LYS A 26 -36.18 8.90 21.33
CA LYS A 26 -36.08 7.66 22.13
C LYS A 26 -37.13 6.62 21.72
N GLY A 27 -36.96 5.38 22.12
CA GLY A 27 -37.80 4.22 21.81
C GLY A 27 -37.53 3.61 20.43
N ALA A 28 -37.77 2.30 20.30
CA ALA A 28 -37.35 1.48 19.16
C ALA A 28 -38.02 1.81 17.81
N ALA A 29 -39.18 2.49 17.82
CA ALA A 29 -39.95 2.78 16.61
C ALA A 29 -39.29 3.84 15.71
N THR A 30 -39.83 3.99 14.50
CA THR A 30 -39.40 4.98 13.49
C THR A 30 -40.17 6.28 13.63
N LEU A 31 -39.47 7.41 13.56
CA LEU A 31 -40.08 8.73 13.38
C LEU A 31 -39.67 9.30 12.02
N THR A 32 -40.66 9.53 11.15
CA THR A 32 -40.44 10.22 9.89
C THR A 32 -40.73 11.70 10.06
N ILE A 33 -39.74 12.54 9.79
CA ILE A 33 -39.86 14.00 9.76
C ILE A 33 -39.96 14.40 8.29
N GLN A 34 -41.14 14.84 7.87
CA GLN A 34 -41.44 15.27 6.51
C GLN A 34 -41.99 16.70 6.44
N GLY A 35 -41.99 17.41 7.57
CA GLY A 35 -42.47 18.79 7.64
C GLY A 35 -41.58 19.74 6.87
N ALA A 36 -42.14 20.87 6.45
CA ALA A 36 -41.35 21.97 5.88
C ALA A 36 -40.56 22.70 6.99
N ASN A 37 -39.54 23.48 6.65
CA ASN A 37 -38.82 24.36 7.59
C ASN A 37 -38.32 23.67 8.87
N VAL A 38 -37.64 22.53 8.74
CA VAL A 38 -37.03 21.81 9.86
C VAL A 38 -35.63 22.38 10.11
N THR A 39 -35.53 23.49 10.84
CA THR A 39 -34.26 24.20 11.07
C THR A 39 -34.10 24.57 12.54
N HIS A 40 -33.17 23.91 13.23
CA HIS A 40 -32.91 24.10 14.66
C HIS A 40 -31.41 24.05 14.96
N THR A 41 -30.95 24.74 16.01
CA THR A 41 -29.51 24.82 16.33
C THR A 41 -29.13 24.22 17.69
N GLY A 42 -30.10 23.75 18.50
CA GLY A 42 -29.84 23.14 19.82
C GLY A 42 -29.45 21.66 19.78
N GLY A 43 -29.48 21.07 18.58
CA GLY A 43 -28.97 19.74 18.29
C GLY A 43 -30.03 18.64 18.19
N THR A 44 -29.68 17.58 17.48
CA THR A 44 -30.45 16.35 17.28
C THR A 44 -29.75 15.20 18.00
N ARG A 45 -30.47 14.41 18.79
CA ARG A 45 -29.96 13.18 19.41
C ARG A 45 -30.89 12.02 19.08
N VAL A 46 -30.40 11.06 18.30
CA VAL A 46 -31.10 9.79 18.05
C VAL A 46 -30.56 8.76 19.02
N MET A 47 -31.28 8.54 20.12
CA MET A 47 -30.82 7.65 21.19
C MET A 47 -31.18 6.19 20.93
N GLU A 48 -32.33 5.95 20.30
CA GLU A 48 -32.91 4.63 20.03
C GLU A 48 -33.80 4.67 18.79
N GLY A 49 -33.92 3.53 18.11
CA GLY A 49 -34.78 3.37 16.94
C GLY A 49 -34.27 4.16 15.74
N ARG A 50 -35.19 4.68 14.92
CA ARG A 50 -34.89 5.34 13.65
C ARG A 50 -35.53 6.72 13.54
N VAL A 51 -34.78 7.67 12.97
CA VAL A 51 -35.32 8.94 12.46
C VAL A 51 -35.13 8.97 10.95
N ILE A 52 -36.18 9.28 10.20
CA ILE A 52 -36.11 9.54 8.76
C ILE A 52 -36.27 11.05 8.55
N ALA A 53 -35.22 11.72 8.09
CA ALA A 53 -35.28 13.08 7.60
C ALA A 53 -35.66 13.05 6.10
N GLN A 54 -36.94 13.29 5.83
CA GLN A 54 -37.52 13.18 4.49
C GLN A 54 -37.60 14.57 3.83
N ASN A 55 -37.11 14.65 2.59
CA ASN A 55 -37.09 15.85 1.74
C ASN A 55 -36.23 17.04 2.23
N ASP A 56 -35.88 17.10 3.50
CA ASP A 56 -35.02 18.13 4.13
C ASP A 56 -34.06 17.51 5.17
N SER A 57 -33.03 18.24 5.58
CA SER A 57 -32.04 17.79 6.58
C SER A 57 -32.30 18.34 7.98
N LEU A 58 -31.78 17.61 8.98
CA LEU A 58 -31.75 18.07 10.38
C LEU A 58 -30.55 18.98 10.62
N GLY A 59 -30.69 19.89 11.59
CA GLY A 59 -29.63 20.83 12.01
C GLY A 59 -29.93 22.27 11.60
N GLY A 60 -28.91 23.12 11.64
CA GLY A 60 -29.02 24.55 11.37
C GLY A 60 -27.65 25.23 11.34
N ASN A 61 -27.52 26.36 10.65
CA ASN A 61 -26.23 27.02 10.44
C ASN A 61 -25.74 27.76 11.71
N SER A 62 -25.23 27.01 12.68
CA SER A 62 -24.66 27.49 13.94
C SER A 62 -23.57 26.55 14.43
N ALA A 63 -22.53 27.10 15.07
CA ALA A 63 -21.45 26.30 15.67
C ALA A 63 -21.95 25.32 16.75
N ALA A 64 -23.10 25.60 17.38
CA ALA A 64 -23.72 24.72 18.37
C ALA A 64 -24.54 23.57 17.76
N SER A 65 -24.79 23.58 16.45
CA SER A 65 -25.58 22.56 15.76
C SER A 65 -24.84 21.22 15.77
N SER A 66 -25.44 20.22 16.42
CA SER A 66 -24.88 18.87 16.54
C SER A 66 -25.91 17.80 16.19
N ILE A 67 -25.47 16.70 15.59
CA ILE A 67 -26.26 15.50 15.38
C ILE A 67 -25.51 14.34 16.04
N PHE A 68 -26.14 13.71 17.04
CA PHE A 68 -25.58 12.54 17.73
C PHE A 68 -26.45 11.32 17.43
N ILE A 69 -25.83 10.24 16.94
CA ILE A 69 -26.48 8.96 16.66
C ILE A 69 -25.90 7.93 17.62
N ASN A 70 -26.71 7.48 18.58
CA ASN A 70 -26.29 6.50 19.56
C ASN A 70 -26.04 5.13 18.92
N SER A 71 -25.28 4.27 19.60
CA SER A 71 -25.08 2.88 19.19
C SER A 71 -26.42 2.20 18.92
N ASN A 72 -26.50 1.45 17.82
CA ASN A 72 -27.70 0.75 17.34
C ASN A 72 -28.89 1.65 16.95
N ALA A 73 -28.71 2.97 16.88
CA ALA A 73 -29.72 3.90 16.38
C ALA A 73 -29.42 4.34 14.94
N PHE A 74 -30.46 4.80 14.24
CA PHE A 74 -30.39 5.13 12.82
C PHE A 74 -30.90 6.54 12.53
N LEU A 75 -30.09 7.32 11.81
CA LEU A 75 -30.55 8.53 11.12
C LEU A 75 -30.53 8.27 9.62
N GLN A 76 -31.69 8.35 8.97
CA GLN A 76 -31.84 8.11 7.55
C GLN A 76 -32.20 9.40 6.83
N TYR A 77 -31.46 9.76 5.78
CA TYR A 77 -31.84 10.78 4.81
C TYR A 77 -32.55 10.13 3.63
N TYR A 78 -33.75 10.62 3.31
CA TYR A 78 -34.54 10.13 2.20
C TYR A 78 -35.05 11.27 1.32
N LYS A 79 -34.77 11.18 0.03
CA LYS A 79 -35.34 12.07 -1.00
C LYS A 79 -35.41 11.34 -2.34
N ASN A 80 -36.58 11.41 -2.97
CA ASN A 80 -36.86 10.75 -4.24
C ASN A 80 -37.48 11.74 -5.23
N SER A 81 -36.71 12.76 -5.62
CA SER A 81 -37.18 13.84 -6.51
C SER A 81 -36.37 13.92 -7.81
N GLY A 82 -35.70 12.82 -8.19
CA GLY A 82 -34.89 12.73 -9.40
C GLY A 82 -33.42 12.42 -9.09
N SER A 83 -32.76 11.80 -10.06
CA SER A 83 -31.33 11.53 -10.08
C SER A 83 -30.62 12.58 -10.95
N GLY A 84 -29.55 13.15 -10.45
CA GLY A 84 -28.78 14.17 -11.16
C GLY A 84 -27.69 14.75 -10.28
N TYR A 85 -26.57 15.11 -10.89
CA TYR A 85 -25.48 15.74 -10.18
C TYR A 85 -25.91 17.12 -9.64
N ASN A 86 -25.60 17.41 -8.37
CA ASN A 86 -26.13 18.52 -7.55
C ASN A 86 -27.66 18.55 -7.32
N VAL A 87 -28.41 17.51 -7.70
CA VAL A 87 -29.84 17.41 -7.44
C VAL A 87 -30.06 16.55 -6.19
N GLY A 88 -30.30 17.19 -5.06
CA GLY A 88 -30.27 16.48 -3.78
C GLY A 88 -30.83 17.22 -2.58
N LEU A 89 -30.58 16.61 -1.43
CA LEU A 89 -30.79 17.15 -0.11
C LEU A 89 -29.43 17.61 0.41
N ARG A 90 -29.34 18.87 0.85
CA ARG A 90 -28.12 19.43 1.45
C ARG A 90 -28.19 19.29 2.95
N GLN A 91 -27.15 18.71 3.55
CA GLN A 91 -27.00 18.69 4.99
C GLN A 91 -26.73 20.12 5.48
N LYS A 92 -27.60 20.64 6.33
CA LYS A 92 -27.38 21.91 7.04
C LYS A 92 -26.15 21.81 7.94
N GLY A 93 -25.55 22.95 8.26
CA GLY A 93 -24.39 22.99 9.15
C GLY A 93 -24.62 22.19 10.44
N ALA A 94 -23.72 21.26 10.74
CA ALA A 94 -23.81 20.41 11.93
C ALA A 94 -22.51 19.64 12.16
N THR A 95 -22.24 19.28 13.42
CA THR A 95 -21.26 18.25 13.76
C THR A 95 -21.96 16.91 14.00
N ILE A 96 -21.69 15.92 13.16
CA ILE A 96 -22.28 14.56 13.19
C ILE A 96 -21.34 13.62 13.95
N THR A 97 -21.85 12.97 15.00
CA THR A 97 -21.07 12.16 15.96
C THR A 97 -21.84 10.91 16.41
N GLY A 98 -21.15 10.02 17.13
CA GLY A 98 -21.72 8.85 17.78
C GLY A 98 -21.44 7.54 17.05
N ALA A 99 -21.87 6.45 17.68
CA ALA A 99 -21.56 5.07 17.28
C ALA A 99 -22.67 4.38 16.44
N GLY A 100 -23.71 5.12 16.04
CA GLY A 100 -24.84 4.59 15.27
C GLY A 100 -24.64 4.57 13.75
N THR A 101 -25.75 4.54 13.00
CA THR A 101 -25.72 4.48 11.54
C THR A 101 -26.38 5.70 10.91
N LEU A 102 -25.67 6.35 9.99
CA LEU A 102 -26.22 7.32 9.05
C LEU A 102 -26.55 6.61 7.74
N GLU A 103 -27.81 6.61 7.34
CA GLU A 103 -28.26 5.98 6.09
C GLU A 103 -28.65 7.00 5.03
N LYS A 104 -28.40 6.66 3.77
CA LYS A 104 -28.89 7.38 2.60
C LYS A 104 -29.70 6.45 1.70
N THR A 105 -30.97 6.80 1.49
CA THR A 105 -31.90 6.12 0.56
C THR A 105 -32.56 7.12 -0.40
N GLY A 106 -33.33 6.64 -1.38
CA GLY A 106 -33.92 7.46 -2.45
C GLY A 106 -32.91 7.82 -3.55
N ASN A 107 -33.40 8.18 -4.74
CA ASN A 107 -32.54 8.38 -5.91
C ASN A 107 -31.77 9.71 -5.94
N SER A 108 -32.15 10.71 -5.15
CA SER A 108 -31.51 12.02 -5.13
C SER A 108 -30.20 12.00 -4.34
N MET A 109 -29.33 12.99 -4.51
CA MET A 109 -28.07 13.06 -3.75
C MET A 109 -28.29 13.46 -2.28
N LEU A 110 -27.41 13.03 -1.39
CA LEU A 110 -27.13 13.71 -0.12
C LEU A 110 -25.83 14.48 -0.26
N ILE A 111 -25.86 15.78 0.00
CA ILE A 111 -24.75 16.70 -0.24
C ILE A 111 -24.27 17.26 1.10
N PHE A 112 -22.98 17.09 1.39
CA PHE A 112 -22.33 17.69 2.54
C PHE A 112 -21.59 18.97 2.13
N GLY A 113 -21.92 20.09 2.77
CA GLY A 113 -21.40 21.42 2.41
C GLY A 113 -22.34 22.25 1.53
N GLY A 114 -21.93 23.47 1.18
CA GLY A 114 -22.68 24.45 0.39
C GLY A 114 -23.86 25.12 1.11
N GLY A 115 -24.21 24.66 2.32
CA GLY A 115 -25.29 25.19 3.17
C GLY A 115 -24.85 25.50 4.61
N GLY A 116 -23.53 25.61 4.84
CA GLY A 116 -22.91 25.69 6.16
C GLY A 116 -21.89 24.57 6.37
N GLN A 117 -21.01 24.73 7.36
CA GLN A 117 -19.96 23.75 7.66
C GLN A 117 -20.55 22.47 8.24
N VAL A 118 -20.20 21.31 7.67
CA VAL A 118 -20.59 19.99 8.18
C VAL A 118 -19.35 19.24 8.65
N ASN A 119 -19.26 18.92 9.93
CA ASN A 119 -18.17 18.12 10.47
C ASN A 119 -18.67 16.69 10.69
N ILE A 120 -18.05 15.71 10.04
CA ILE A 120 -18.33 14.28 10.22
C ILE A 120 -17.24 13.73 11.14
N ALA A 121 -17.63 13.29 12.34
CA ALA A 121 -16.74 12.82 13.39
C ALA A 121 -17.39 11.64 14.16
N MET A 122 -17.89 10.66 13.42
CA MET A 122 -18.54 9.49 13.99
C MET A 122 -17.51 8.50 14.56
N ASP A 123 -17.93 7.70 15.54
CA ASP A 123 -17.03 6.84 16.32
C ASP A 123 -16.63 5.56 15.58
N ALA A 124 -15.57 4.88 16.04
CA ALA A 124 -15.20 3.57 15.48
C ALA A 124 -16.34 2.56 15.69
N GLY A 125 -16.59 1.72 14.69
CA GLY A 125 -17.71 0.76 14.68
C GLY A 125 -19.06 1.35 14.20
N SER A 126 -19.13 2.64 13.94
CA SER A 126 -20.29 3.29 13.33
C SER A 126 -20.29 3.15 11.80
N TRP A 127 -21.43 3.48 11.18
CA TRP A 127 -21.62 3.30 9.73
C TRP A 127 -22.20 4.54 9.05
N ILE A 128 -21.69 4.80 7.84
CA ILE A 128 -22.36 5.60 6.82
C ILE A 128 -22.75 4.62 5.70
N HIS A 129 -24.04 4.39 5.49
CA HIS A 129 -24.54 3.39 4.55
C HIS A 129 -25.35 4.04 3.44
N ILE A 130 -24.85 3.91 2.21
CA ILE A 130 -25.54 4.34 1.00
C ILE A 130 -26.25 3.13 0.41
N LYS A 131 -27.58 3.18 0.46
CA LYS A 131 -28.46 2.11 -0.02
C LYS A 131 -29.03 2.43 -1.39
N GLU A 132 -29.25 3.71 -1.67
CA GLU A 132 -29.71 4.22 -2.96
C GLU A 132 -29.15 5.63 -3.24
N GLY A 133 -28.94 5.93 -4.52
CA GLY A 133 -28.49 7.24 -4.99
C GLY A 133 -27.02 7.50 -4.70
N GLU A 134 -26.70 8.76 -4.37
CA GLU A 134 -25.31 9.23 -4.24
C GLU A 134 -25.11 10.09 -2.99
N ILE A 135 -23.91 10.00 -2.40
CA ILE A 135 -23.39 11.04 -1.49
C ILE A 135 -22.35 11.89 -2.24
N LYS A 136 -22.49 13.22 -2.14
CA LYS A 136 -21.44 14.19 -2.46
C LYS A 136 -20.78 14.61 -1.15
N ALA A 137 -19.54 14.18 -0.93
CA ALA A 137 -18.89 14.32 0.37
C ALA A 137 -18.41 15.74 0.68
N HIS A 138 -18.18 16.55 -0.36
CA HIS A 138 -17.91 17.98 -0.24
C HIS A 138 -18.68 18.79 -1.28
N ASP A 139 -19.05 20.00 -0.88
CA ASP A 139 -19.51 21.06 -1.76
C ASP A 139 -18.91 22.37 -1.24
N ASN A 140 -18.06 23.01 -2.05
CA ASN A 140 -17.29 24.20 -1.69
C ASN A 140 -16.33 23.98 -0.51
N VAL A 141 -15.81 22.75 -0.33
CA VAL A 141 -14.88 22.37 0.77
C VAL A 141 -15.47 22.67 2.17
N GLN A 142 -16.80 22.71 2.30
CA GLN A 142 -17.47 23.00 3.56
C GLN A 142 -17.78 21.74 4.39
N ALA A 143 -17.27 20.58 4.02
CA ALA A 143 -17.32 19.38 4.85
C ALA A 143 -15.94 19.11 5.47
N ASN A 144 -15.91 18.60 6.70
CA ASN A 144 -14.71 18.14 7.37
C ASN A 144 -14.88 16.67 7.76
N TRP A 145 -13.98 15.82 7.29
CA TRP A 145 -14.00 14.38 7.51
C TRP A 145 -12.84 13.88 8.36
N ASP A 146 -11.93 14.76 8.81
CA ASP A 146 -10.62 14.39 9.36
C ASP A 146 -10.72 13.43 10.57
N ASN A 147 -11.80 13.54 11.35
CA ASN A 147 -12.03 12.77 12.56
C ASN A 147 -13.07 11.63 12.40
N ASN A 148 -13.52 11.34 11.18
CA ASN A 148 -14.55 10.34 10.95
C ASN A 148 -14.00 8.90 10.97
N LYS A 149 -14.40 8.11 11.97
CA LYS A 149 -14.07 6.68 12.11
C LYS A 149 -15.18 5.75 11.62
N ALA A 150 -16.30 6.29 11.12
CA ALA A 150 -17.36 5.47 10.54
C ALA A 150 -16.86 4.75 9.30
N SER A 151 -17.20 3.47 9.19
CA SER A 151 -17.05 2.74 7.93
C SER A 151 -18.09 3.18 6.92
N LEU A 152 -17.71 3.21 5.64
CA LEU A 152 -18.56 3.55 4.53
C LEU A 152 -18.99 2.27 3.81
N ARG A 153 -20.29 1.99 3.82
CA ARG A 153 -20.90 0.87 3.09
C ARG A 153 -21.68 1.38 1.89
N LEU A 154 -21.43 0.78 0.73
CA LEU A 154 -22.13 1.10 -0.51
C LEU A 154 -22.85 -0.14 -1.06
N ASP A 155 -24.16 -0.08 -1.17
CA ASP A 155 -24.90 -1.12 -1.89
C ASP A 155 -24.65 -1.00 -3.41
N ALA A 156 -24.90 -2.08 -4.14
CA ALA A 156 -24.67 -2.11 -5.59
C ALA A 156 -25.45 -0.98 -6.31
N GLY A 157 -24.79 -0.32 -7.25
CA GLY A 157 -25.38 0.79 -8.01
C GLY A 157 -25.39 2.15 -7.29
N THR A 158 -24.90 2.22 -6.05
CA THR A 158 -24.76 3.49 -5.31
C THR A 158 -23.40 4.15 -5.56
N ILE A 159 -23.33 5.47 -5.32
CA ILE A 159 -22.12 6.27 -5.54
C ILE A 159 -21.73 7.04 -4.27
N PHE A 160 -20.45 7.04 -3.95
CA PHE A 160 -19.85 8.02 -3.04
C PHE A 160 -18.84 8.87 -3.82
N GLY A 161 -19.13 10.15 -4.02
CA GLY A 161 -18.22 11.10 -4.63
C GLY A 161 -17.44 11.86 -3.57
N GLN A 162 -16.11 11.72 -3.58
CA GLN A 162 -15.20 12.44 -2.69
C GLN A 162 -15.36 13.96 -2.88
N VAL A 163 -15.04 14.47 -4.08
CA VAL A 163 -15.17 15.88 -4.50
C VAL A 163 -14.33 16.85 -3.65
N GLU A 164 -13.60 17.79 -4.28
CA GLU A 164 -12.99 19.04 -3.73
C GLU A 164 -12.14 18.99 -2.43
N GLY A 165 -12.14 17.93 -1.64
CA GLY A 165 -11.58 17.87 -0.30
C GLY A 165 -11.26 16.45 0.14
N ASN A 166 -10.43 16.34 1.19
CA ASN A 166 -10.04 15.04 1.73
C ASN A 166 -11.23 14.36 2.42
N VAL A 167 -11.25 13.03 2.37
CA VAL A 167 -12.26 12.22 3.07
C VAL A 167 -11.52 11.18 3.88
N THR A 168 -11.91 11.01 5.15
CA THR A 168 -11.41 9.95 6.02
C THR A 168 -12.57 9.07 6.46
N VAL A 169 -12.39 7.75 6.37
CA VAL A 169 -13.38 6.74 6.79
C VAL A 169 -12.71 5.57 7.50
N GLY A 170 -13.52 4.81 8.25
CA GLY A 170 -13.10 3.60 8.93
C GLY A 170 -12.68 2.51 7.97
N ALA A 171 -13.57 2.02 7.13
CA ALA A 171 -13.26 1.08 6.05
C ALA A 171 -14.27 1.24 4.91
N LEU A 172 -13.99 0.61 3.76
CA LEU A 172 -14.90 0.53 2.61
C LEU A 172 -15.54 -0.85 2.54
N GLU A 173 -16.86 -0.91 2.46
CA GLU A 173 -17.62 -2.16 2.33
C GLU A 173 -18.65 -2.07 1.19
N GLY A 174 -18.91 -3.21 0.56
CA GLY A 174 -20.00 -3.37 -0.39
C GLY A 174 -19.56 -3.25 -1.85
N ALA A 175 -20.51 -2.94 -2.73
CA ALA A 175 -20.41 -3.14 -4.18
C ALA A 175 -20.71 -1.89 -5.02
N GLY A 176 -20.84 -0.71 -4.40
CA GLY A 176 -21.07 0.54 -5.12
C GLY A 176 -19.83 1.10 -5.82
N THR A 177 -19.86 2.39 -6.15
CA THR A 177 -18.73 3.09 -6.80
C THR A 177 -18.24 4.23 -5.92
N VAL A 178 -16.94 4.28 -5.67
CA VAL A 178 -16.25 5.43 -5.08
C VAL A 178 -15.64 6.25 -6.21
N LEU A 179 -15.98 7.54 -6.27
CA LEU A 179 -15.43 8.50 -7.21
C LEU A 179 -14.44 9.43 -6.49
N LEU A 180 -13.19 9.46 -6.96
CA LEU A 180 -12.09 10.22 -6.36
C LEU A 180 -11.71 11.46 -7.17
N GLY A 181 -11.17 12.47 -6.50
CA GLY A 181 -10.53 13.60 -7.16
C GLY A 181 -11.44 14.80 -7.46
N TYR A 182 -10.81 15.88 -7.89
CA TYR A 182 -11.44 17.09 -8.43
C TYR A 182 -10.54 17.73 -9.50
N ASP A 183 -11.04 18.73 -10.22
CA ASP A 183 -10.26 19.45 -11.23
C ASP A 183 -9.17 20.32 -10.57
N ASN A 184 -7.93 20.24 -11.05
CA ASN A 184 -6.75 20.97 -10.56
C ASN A 184 -6.43 20.85 -9.05
N PHE A 185 -7.15 20.01 -8.32
CA PHE A 185 -6.93 19.71 -6.92
C PHE A 185 -6.88 18.19 -6.73
N ARG A 186 -5.95 17.71 -5.90
CA ARG A 186 -5.71 16.28 -5.71
C ARG A 186 -6.08 15.83 -4.29
N PRO A 187 -7.38 15.71 -3.98
CA PRO A 187 -7.84 15.26 -2.67
C PRO A 187 -7.45 13.79 -2.44
N VAL A 188 -7.26 13.45 -1.16
CA VAL A 188 -6.88 12.11 -0.71
C VAL A 188 -8.02 11.48 0.07
N MET A 189 -8.37 10.24 -0.29
CA MET A 189 -9.27 9.42 0.50
C MET A 189 -8.44 8.56 1.46
N ASN A 190 -8.57 8.81 2.76
CA ASN A 190 -7.98 8.00 3.81
C ASN A 190 -8.97 6.91 4.25
N ILE A 191 -8.51 5.66 4.25
CA ILE A 191 -9.27 4.49 4.68
C ILE A 191 -8.53 3.78 5.81
N GLY A 192 -9.26 3.15 6.73
CA GLY A 192 -8.69 2.40 7.86
C GLY A 192 -8.69 3.15 9.19
N TYR A 193 -9.32 4.32 9.29
CA TYR A 193 -9.29 5.10 10.53
C TYR A 193 -10.08 4.44 11.67
N GLY A 194 -9.45 4.20 12.81
CA GLY A 194 -10.07 3.40 13.88
C GLY A 194 -9.92 1.89 13.68
N ASP A 195 -8.94 1.46 12.87
CA ASP A 195 -8.51 0.06 12.71
C ASP A 195 -9.58 -0.90 12.16
N ALA A 196 -10.59 -0.37 11.49
CA ALA A 196 -11.66 -1.16 10.89
C ALA A 196 -11.15 -2.01 9.72
N SER A 197 -11.77 -3.17 9.53
CA SER A 197 -11.50 -4.09 8.43
C SER A 197 -12.77 -4.31 7.62
N ALA A 198 -12.67 -4.35 6.30
CA ALA A 198 -13.82 -4.58 5.42
C ALA A 198 -13.41 -5.11 4.05
N VAL A 199 -14.41 -5.60 3.30
CA VAL A 199 -14.27 -6.05 1.91
C VAL A 199 -15.13 -5.17 1.02
N PHE A 200 -14.48 -4.52 0.06
CA PHE A 200 -15.12 -3.73 -0.99
C PHE A 200 -14.99 -4.45 -2.33
N THR A 201 -16.10 -4.89 -2.88
CA THR A 201 -16.20 -5.53 -4.21
C THR A 201 -16.60 -4.55 -5.30
N GLY A 202 -16.87 -3.30 -4.93
CA GLY A 202 -17.24 -2.21 -5.83
C GLY A 202 -16.05 -1.61 -6.58
N ASN A 203 -16.30 -0.51 -7.29
CA ASN A 203 -15.30 0.15 -8.11
C ASN A 203 -14.72 1.39 -7.41
N VAL A 204 -13.43 1.64 -7.63
CA VAL A 204 -12.78 2.90 -7.24
C VAL A 204 -12.25 3.56 -8.51
N GLN A 205 -12.74 4.74 -8.84
CA GLN A 205 -12.33 5.44 -10.06
C GLN A 205 -12.30 6.97 -9.88
N GLU A 206 -11.71 7.70 -10.82
CA GLU A 206 -11.74 9.17 -10.81
C GLU A 206 -13.12 9.74 -11.15
N ASP A 207 -13.48 10.86 -10.53
CA ASP A 207 -14.72 11.59 -10.84
C ASP A 207 -14.58 12.40 -12.14
N ARG A 208 -14.82 11.73 -13.26
CA ARG A 208 -14.74 12.31 -14.60
C ARG A 208 -15.91 13.23 -14.97
N ARG A 209 -16.85 13.50 -14.05
CA ARG A 209 -17.99 14.39 -14.30
C ARG A 209 -17.60 15.87 -14.35
N TYR A 210 -16.48 16.25 -13.72
CA TYR A 210 -16.01 17.65 -13.71
C TYR A 210 -15.07 17.96 -14.87
N SER A 211 -14.01 17.16 -15.03
CA SER A 211 -12.92 17.45 -15.95
C SER A 211 -12.18 16.18 -16.32
N ALA A 212 -11.56 16.17 -17.51
CA ALA A 212 -10.62 15.13 -17.91
C ALA A 212 -9.32 15.17 -17.08
N ASN A 213 -9.05 16.29 -16.40
CA ASN A 213 -7.88 16.48 -15.53
C ASN A 213 -8.14 16.09 -14.08
N THR A 214 -9.33 15.58 -13.72
CA THR A 214 -9.61 15.10 -12.36
C THR A 214 -8.62 14.03 -11.94
N VAL A 215 -7.90 14.24 -10.84
CA VAL A 215 -7.02 13.23 -10.24
C VAL A 215 -7.33 13.07 -8.76
N GLY A 216 -7.51 11.83 -8.32
CA GLY A 216 -7.68 11.47 -6.91
C GLY A 216 -6.59 10.51 -6.43
N ALA A 217 -6.36 10.48 -5.13
CA ALA A 217 -5.42 9.57 -4.49
C ALA A 217 -6.06 8.86 -3.29
N MET A 218 -5.49 7.73 -2.88
CA MET A 218 -5.98 6.95 -1.75
C MET A 218 -4.83 6.57 -0.81
N THR A 219 -5.10 6.64 0.50
CA THR A 219 -4.16 6.23 1.55
C THR A 219 -4.83 5.26 2.53
N LYS A 220 -4.24 4.10 2.73
CA LYS A 220 -4.60 3.14 3.77
C LYS A 220 -3.78 3.41 5.04
N ILE A 221 -4.48 3.62 6.14
CA ILE A 221 -3.97 3.81 7.50
C ILE A 221 -4.61 2.81 8.46
N GLY A 222 -4.24 2.85 9.74
CA GLY A 222 -4.77 1.97 10.79
C GLY A 222 -4.44 0.49 10.59
N ARG A 223 -4.53 -0.27 11.68
CA ARG A 223 -4.06 -1.66 11.78
C ARG A 223 -4.94 -2.68 11.07
N GLY A 224 -6.18 -2.31 10.75
CA GLY A 224 -7.16 -3.19 10.09
C GLY A 224 -6.77 -3.58 8.67
N THR A 225 -7.51 -4.54 8.11
CA THR A 225 -7.37 -5.02 6.73
C THR A 225 -8.46 -4.42 5.84
N GLN A 226 -8.06 -3.67 4.82
CA GLN A 226 -8.97 -3.35 3.72
C GLN A 226 -8.74 -4.33 2.57
N THR A 227 -9.81 -5.00 2.13
CA THR A 227 -9.80 -5.75 0.87
C THR A 227 -10.48 -4.93 -0.22
N LEU A 228 -9.78 -4.69 -1.34
CA LEU A 228 -10.31 -4.09 -2.57
C LEU A 228 -10.42 -5.20 -3.63
N ALA A 229 -11.55 -5.90 -3.64
CA ALA A 229 -11.80 -7.06 -4.50
C ALA A 229 -12.45 -6.69 -5.85
N GLY A 230 -12.88 -5.44 -6.04
CA GLY A 230 -13.41 -4.97 -7.31
C GLY A 230 -12.37 -5.00 -8.43
N THR A 231 -12.78 -5.36 -9.63
CA THR A 231 -11.87 -5.50 -10.78
C THR A 231 -11.38 -4.15 -11.33
N ASN A 232 -12.04 -3.05 -10.97
CA ASN A 232 -11.73 -1.70 -11.42
C ASN A 232 -11.39 -0.79 -10.23
N ASN A 233 -10.11 -0.82 -9.81
CA ASN A 233 -9.54 0.19 -8.91
C ASN A 233 -8.49 0.99 -9.70
N TRP A 234 -8.89 2.15 -10.20
CA TRP A 234 -8.08 2.93 -11.13
C TRP A 234 -8.10 4.42 -10.80
N PHE A 235 -6.93 5.04 -10.65
CA PHE A 235 -6.79 6.48 -10.51
C PHE A 235 -5.36 6.91 -10.84
N ARG A 236 -5.16 8.17 -11.24
CA ARG A 236 -3.83 8.71 -11.59
C ARG A 236 -3.12 9.35 -10.40
N GLY A 237 -3.67 9.27 -9.20
CA GLY A 237 -2.94 9.59 -7.97
C GLY A 237 -2.18 8.38 -7.43
N ASN A 238 -1.45 8.58 -6.35
CA ASN A 238 -0.74 7.50 -5.68
C ASN A 238 -1.70 6.65 -4.84
N MET A 239 -1.43 5.34 -4.79
CA MET A 239 -1.92 4.47 -3.72
C MET A 239 -0.85 4.40 -2.64
N THR A 240 -1.19 4.78 -1.41
CA THR A 240 -0.27 4.72 -0.26
C THR A 240 -0.82 3.79 0.81
N VAL A 241 0.02 2.94 1.38
CA VAL A 241 -0.34 2.03 2.48
C VAL A 241 0.63 2.27 3.62
N ASN A 242 0.21 3.06 4.61
CA ASN A 242 1.05 3.42 5.75
C ASN A 242 0.85 2.48 6.95
N ASP A 243 -0.32 1.87 7.12
CA ASP A 243 -0.51 0.90 8.22
C ASP A 243 -1.56 -0.16 7.87
N GLY A 244 -1.48 -1.29 8.58
CA GLY A 244 -2.33 -2.45 8.38
C GLY A 244 -2.13 -3.11 7.02
N ILE A 245 -3.17 -3.80 6.56
CA ILE A 245 -3.11 -4.62 5.34
C ILE A 245 -4.04 -4.02 4.28
N LEU A 246 -3.53 -3.91 3.06
CA LEU A 246 -4.33 -3.79 1.85
C LEU A 246 -4.25 -5.10 1.06
N ASN A 247 -5.39 -5.72 0.78
CA ASN A 247 -5.48 -6.99 0.06
C ASN A 247 -6.33 -6.83 -1.22
N PHE A 248 -5.89 -7.39 -2.34
CA PHE A 248 -6.63 -7.34 -3.61
C PHE A 248 -7.47 -8.61 -3.88
N SER A 249 -7.56 -9.54 -2.92
CA SER A 249 -8.21 -10.84 -3.08
C SER A 249 -7.67 -11.56 -4.34
N ASN A 250 -8.51 -12.30 -5.07
CA ASN A 250 -8.14 -12.97 -6.33
C ASN A 250 -8.63 -12.25 -7.60
N THR A 251 -9.29 -11.09 -7.44
CA THR A 251 -9.96 -10.38 -8.55
C THR A 251 -9.63 -8.89 -8.60
N GLY A 252 -9.16 -8.32 -7.49
CA GLY A 252 -8.80 -6.92 -7.41
C GLY A 252 -7.62 -6.59 -8.31
N ASN A 253 -7.77 -5.57 -9.14
CA ASN A 253 -6.66 -4.99 -9.89
C ASN A 253 -6.43 -3.57 -9.40
N LEU A 254 -5.19 -3.11 -9.46
CA LEU A 254 -4.85 -1.71 -9.19
C LEU A 254 -4.22 -1.11 -10.44
N MET A 255 -4.64 0.11 -10.76
CA MET A 255 -3.84 1.01 -11.58
C MET A 255 -3.74 2.36 -10.87
N ALA A 256 -2.51 2.72 -10.52
CA ALA A 256 -2.19 3.94 -9.79
C ALA A 256 -0.99 4.65 -10.44
N ASN A 257 -0.74 5.91 -10.07
CA ASN A 257 0.50 6.58 -10.47
C ASN A 257 1.73 5.90 -9.87
N ALA A 258 1.66 5.56 -8.59
CA ALA A 258 2.66 4.78 -7.87
C ALA A 258 2.00 4.01 -6.73
N LEU A 259 2.66 2.95 -6.26
CA LEU A 259 2.30 2.23 -5.05
C LEU A 259 3.39 2.45 -3.98
N TRP A 260 3.02 3.11 -2.89
CA TRP A 260 3.90 3.35 -1.76
C TRP A 260 3.45 2.54 -0.57
N ILE A 261 4.36 1.78 0.04
CA ILE A 261 4.06 0.95 1.21
C ILE A 261 5.05 1.35 2.30
N GLY A 262 4.54 1.80 3.45
CA GLY A 262 5.35 2.28 4.56
C GLY A 262 6.09 3.57 4.25
N ASN A 263 5.39 4.65 3.89
CA ASN A 263 5.98 5.92 3.41
C ASN A 263 5.95 7.03 4.48
N THR A 264 6.03 6.67 5.75
CA THR A 264 6.01 7.65 6.86
C THR A 264 6.72 7.03 8.07
N ALA A 265 7.41 7.84 8.86
CA ALA A 265 8.17 7.36 10.00
C ALA A 265 7.31 6.50 10.95
N GLY A 266 7.80 5.30 11.28
CA GLY A 266 7.11 4.35 12.17
C GLY A 266 5.88 3.64 11.57
N SER A 267 5.54 3.94 10.31
CA SER A 267 4.44 3.30 9.61
C SER A 267 4.80 1.85 9.23
N ARG A 268 3.79 0.97 9.17
CA ARG A 268 3.93 -0.48 8.96
C ARG A 268 2.88 -0.98 7.96
N GLY A 269 3.06 -0.59 6.70
CA GLY A 269 2.15 -0.98 5.64
C GLY A 269 2.44 -2.38 5.09
N ARG A 270 1.39 -3.14 4.80
CA ARG A 270 1.48 -4.43 4.10
C ARG A 270 0.50 -4.50 2.94
N VAL A 271 0.95 -4.97 1.78
CA VAL A 271 0.09 -5.27 0.63
C VAL A 271 0.16 -6.76 0.30
N GLU A 272 -0.99 -7.35 -0.04
CA GLU A 272 -1.13 -8.73 -0.49
C GLU A 272 -1.67 -8.80 -1.92
N VAL A 273 -0.98 -9.54 -2.78
CA VAL A 273 -1.31 -9.76 -4.21
C VAL A 273 -1.42 -11.26 -4.48
N GLY A 274 -2.62 -11.71 -4.84
CA GLY A 274 -2.96 -13.09 -5.15
C GLY A 274 -3.06 -13.38 -6.64
N ASN A 275 -3.53 -14.59 -6.95
CA ASN A 275 -3.78 -15.03 -8.33
C ASN A 275 -4.84 -14.15 -9.00
N GLY A 276 -4.64 -13.83 -10.28
CA GLY A 276 -5.59 -13.03 -11.06
C GLY A 276 -5.48 -11.52 -10.88
N ASN A 277 -4.72 -11.05 -9.87
CA ASN A 277 -4.46 -9.63 -9.70
C ASN A 277 -3.40 -9.12 -10.69
N VAL A 278 -3.61 -7.90 -11.17
CA VAL A 278 -2.62 -7.11 -11.89
C VAL A 278 -2.48 -5.76 -11.20
N ILE A 279 -1.27 -5.46 -10.74
CA ILE A 279 -0.92 -4.14 -10.20
C ILE A 279 -0.15 -3.39 -11.27
N THR A 280 -0.74 -2.31 -11.77
CA THR A 280 -0.13 -1.42 -12.75
C THR A 280 0.26 -0.10 -12.09
N THR A 281 1.50 0.33 -12.28
CA THR A 281 1.92 1.70 -11.93
C THR A 281 2.23 2.46 -13.21
N LEU A 282 1.71 3.68 -13.33
CA LEU A 282 1.81 4.50 -14.53
C LEU A 282 3.16 5.22 -14.65
N ASN A 283 3.46 5.70 -15.86
CA ASN A 283 4.64 6.53 -16.12
C ASN A 283 4.46 7.84 -15.35
N ASN A 284 5.28 8.06 -14.32
CA ASN A 284 5.10 9.18 -13.41
C ASN A 284 6.27 10.17 -13.42
N ALA A 285 5.95 11.41 -13.05
CA ALA A 285 6.93 12.49 -12.93
C ALA A 285 7.97 12.21 -11.82
N ASP A 286 7.56 11.50 -10.78
CA ASP A 286 8.41 11.12 -9.63
C ASP A 286 9.38 9.98 -9.94
N ARG A 287 9.26 9.37 -11.14
CA ARG A 287 10.17 8.33 -11.64
C ARG A 287 10.26 7.09 -10.72
N VAL A 288 9.15 6.68 -10.10
CA VAL A 288 9.09 5.54 -9.15
C VAL A 288 7.82 4.70 -9.32
N GLY A 289 7.91 3.39 -9.58
CA GLY A 289 6.71 2.55 -9.71
C GLY A 289 6.17 2.09 -8.36
N VAL A 290 6.88 1.16 -7.73
CA VAL A 290 6.56 0.59 -6.43
C VAL A 290 7.69 0.86 -5.44
N VAL A 291 7.34 1.36 -4.26
CA VAL A 291 8.30 1.65 -3.19
C VAL A 291 7.87 0.98 -1.90
N LEU A 292 8.75 0.15 -1.35
CA LEU A 292 8.56 -0.57 -0.09
C LEU A 292 9.50 0.02 0.96
N GLY A 293 8.96 0.69 1.97
CA GLY A 293 9.74 1.38 3.00
C GLY A 293 10.33 2.69 2.46
N ASP A 294 9.84 3.81 2.98
CA ASP A 294 10.41 5.14 2.74
C ASP A 294 10.18 6.05 3.96
N ASN A 295 10.93 7.16 4.05
CA ASN A 295 10.76 8.18 5.11
C ASN A 295 10.72 7.60 6.54
N GLY A 296 11.55 6.60 6.84
CA GLY A 296 11.60 5.91 8.13
C GLY A 296 10.44 4.92 8.39
N GLY A 297 9.64 4.61 7.37
CA GLY A 297 8.57 3.61 7.43
C GLY A 297 9.04 2.21 7.04
N THR A 298 8.22 1.22 7.42
CA THR A 298 8.40 -0.18 7.02
C THR A 298 7.30 -0.59 6.04
N GLY A 299 7.69 -1.07 4.87
CA GLY A 299 6.77 -1.52 3.84
C GLY A 299 7.00 -2.97 3.43
N ALA A 300 5.93 -3.74 3.36
CA ALA A 300 5.98 -5.14 2.94
C ALA A 300 5.00 -5.44 1.80
N LEU A 301 5.47 -6.13 0.76
CA LEU A 301 4.64 -6.64 -0.33
C LEU A 301 4.74 -8.17 -0.35
N TYR A 302 3.60 -8.84 -0.29
CA TYR A 302 3.48 -10.29 -0.38
C TYR A 302 2.76 -10.65 -1.67
N GLN A 303 3.43 -11.38 -2.55
CA GLN A 303 2.90 -11.82 -3.82
C GLN A 303 2.86 -13.34 -3.88
N SER A 304 1.65 -13.90 -3.86
CA SER A 304 1.45 -15.34 -4.03
C SER A 304 1.03 -15.73 -5.45
N GLY A 305 0.78 -14.74 -6.32
CA GLY A 305 0.28 -14.90 -7.67
C GLY A 305 0.23 -13.58 -8.45
N GLY A 306 -0.47 -13.58 -9.58
CA GLY A 306 -0.73 -12.35 -10.34
C GLY A 306 0.54 -11.74 -10.96
N SER A 307 0.47 -10.46 -11.30
CA SER A 307 1.61 -9.75 -11.89
C SER A 307 1.73 -8.28 -11.46
N LEU A 308 2.97 -7.81 -11.44
CA LEU A 308 3.30 -6.39 -11.32
C LEU A 308 3.74 -5.86 -12.69
N LEU A 309 3.01 -4.85 -13.19
CA LEU A 309 3.29 -4.17 -14.45
C LEU A 309 3.68 -2.72 -14.18
N ILE A 310 4.98 -2.45 -14.21
CA ILE A 310 5.52 -1.13 -13.89
C ILE A 310 5.85 -0.40 -15.18
N GLN A 311 4.96 0.51 -15.58
CA GLN A 311 5.09 1.30 -16.81
C GLN A 311 5.86 2.57 -16.51
N SER A 312 7.16 2.47 -16.28
CA SER A 312 8.04 3.64 -16.08
C SER A 312 9.18 3.59 -17.10
N GLY A 313 9.79 4.75 -17.38
CA GLY A 313 10.85 4.89 -18.39
C GLY A 313 12.13 4.09 -18.06
N PRO A 314 13.17 4.18 -18.89
CA PRO A 314 14.51 3.75 -18.52
C PRO A 314 15.12 4.69 -17.44
N ASP A 315 16.07 4.18 -16.65
CA ASP A 315 16.89 4.91 -15.68
C ASP A 315 16.11 5.67 -14.59
N VAL A 316 15.21 4.93 -13.95
CA VAL A 316 14.27 5.40 -12.95
C VAL A 316 14.05 4.27 -11.94
N ASP A 317 13.95 4.60 -10.65
CA ASP A 317 13.90 3.61 -9.58
C ASP A 317 12.52 2.91 -9.54
N ASN A 318 12.31 1.97 -10.45
CA ASN A 318 10.98 1.47 -10.81
C ASN A 318 10.37 0.54 -9.76
N PHE A 319 11.20 -0.29 -9.13
CA PHE A 319 10.81 -1.09 -7.99
C PHE A 319 11.90 -1.02 -6.92
N ILE A 320 11.55 -0.49 -5.74
CA ILE A 320 12.51 -0.23 -4.66
C ILE A 320 12.08 -0.95 -3.40
N ILE A 321 13.02 -1.67 -2.80
CA ILE A 321 12.89 -2.25 -1.48
C ILE A 321 13.85 -1.53 -0.53
N GLY A 322 13.34 -0.75 0.40
CA GLY A 322 14.14 0.09 1.29
C GLY A 322 14.67 1.30 0.57
N ARG A 323 13.84 2.35 0.44
CA ARG A 323 14.24 3.58 -0.26
C ARG A 323 15.18 4.41 0.59
N SER A 324 14.67 5.15 1.56
CA SER A 324 15.45 6.14 2.32
C SER A 324 16.06 5.62 3.61
N ALA A 325 17.06 6.32 4.15
CA ALA A 325 17.65 6.03 5.45
C ALA A 325 16.60 5.74 6.53
N ASN A 326 16.90 4.79 7.42
CA ASN A 326 16.01 4.30 8.48
C ASN A 326 14.71 3.62 8.02
N SER A 327 14.49 3.46 6.71
CA SER A 327 13.36 2.68 6.20
C SER A 327 13.73 1.20 6.02
N TYR A 328 12.71 0.36 6.03
CA TYR A 328 12.85 -1.07 5.76
C TYR A 328 11.81 -1.52 4.73
N GLY A 329 12.27 -2.11 3.64
CA GLY A 329 11.40 -2.74 2.64
C GLY A 329 11.51 -4.26 2.66
N TYR A 330 10.39 -4.94 2.42
CA TYR A 330 10.34 -6.39 2.23
C TYR A 330 9.48 -6.78 1.04
N PHE A 331 10.00 -7.63 0.17
CA PHE A 331 9.23 -8.23 -0.93
C PHE A 331 9.30 -9.75 -0.88
N GLU A 332 8.13 -10.39 -0.76
CA GLU A 332 7.98 -11.84 -0.84
C GLU A 332 7.29 -12.24 -2.13
N VAL A 333 7.87 -13.21 -2.84
CA VAL A 333 7.29 -13.81 -4.04
C VAL A 333 7.25 -15.32 -3.87
N SER A 334 6.05 -15.85 -3.69
CA SER A 334 5.80 -17.30 -3.66
C SER A 334 5.14 -17.80 -4.95
N GLY A 335 4.69 -16.88 -5.82
CA GLY A 335 4.09 -17.18 -7.12
C GLY A 335 3.85 -15.91 -7.94
N GLY A 336 3.40 -16.08 -9.19
CA GLY A 336 3.14 -14.97 -10.12
C GLY A 336 4.30 -14.69 -11.08
N THR A 337 4.10 -13.69 -11.94
CA THR A 337 5.10 -13.27 -12.94
C THR A 337 5.30 -11.76 -12.90
N ASN A 338 6.56 -11.33 -12.86
CA ASN A 338 6.91 -9.92 -12.77
C ASN A 338 7.89 -9.54 -13.87
N ARG A 339 7.63 -8.42 -14.54
CA ARG A 339 8.56 -7.80 -15.48
C ARG A 339 8.86 -6.39 -15.00
N LEU A 340 10.03 -6.24 -14.38
CA LEU A 340 10.49 -5.03 -13.72
C LEU A 340 11.64 -4.44 -14.54
N SER A 341 11.82 -3.11 -14.53
CA SER A 341 12.90 -2.47 -15.31
C SER A 341 14.16 -2.26 -14.47
N GLU A 342 14.13 -1.33 -13.53
CA GLU A 342 15.18 -1.15 -12.52
C GLU A 342 14.63 -1.58 -11.16
N PHE A 343 15.31 -2.54 -10.55
CA PHE A 343 14.92 -3.22 -9.34
C PHE A 343 16.07 -3.19 -8.34
N GLY A 344 15.86 -2.45 -7.24
CA GLY A 344 16.83 -2.31 -6.15
C GLY A 344 16.37 -3.00 -4.87
N VAL A 345 17.26 -3.81 -4.29
CA VAL A 345 17.16 -4.31 -2.91
C VAL A 345 18.09 -3.48 -2.04
N GLY A 346 17.54 -2.41 -1.47
CA GLY A 346 18.25 -1.23 -0.99
C GLY A 346 18.44 -0.21 -2.13
N SER A 347 18.13 1.06 -1.88
CA SER A 347 18.24 2.14 -2.87
C SER A 347 19.42 3.09 -2.64
N GLY A 348 19.65 4.02 -3.58
CA GLY A 348 20.64 5.10 -3.44
C GLY A 348 20.47 5.97 -2.20
N TYR A 349 19.24 6.06 -1.67
CA TYR A 349 18.89 6.87 -0.51
C TYR A 349 19.12 6.16 0.85
N GLY A 350 19.60 4.91 0.86
CA GLY A 350 20.13 4.28 2.07
C GLY A 350 19.20 3.40 2.90
N GLY A 351 17.99 3.09 2.45
CA GLY A 351 17.07 2.19 3.16
C GLY A 351 17.50 0.72 3.09
N ASN A 352 17.14 -0.07 4.10
CA ASN A 352 17.43 -1.50 4.12
C ASN A 352 16.38 -2.27 3.32
N GLY A 353 16.83 -3.23 2.51
CA GLY A 353 15.94 -4.02 1.66
C GLY A 353 16.11 -5.52 1.85
N MET A 354 15.00 -6.24 1.88
CA MET A 354 14.98 -7.70 1.84
C MET A 354 14.00 -8.23 0.79
N MET A 355 14.44 -9.24 0.05
CA MET A 355 13.65 -9.95 -0.93
C MET A 355 13.72 -11.45 -0.67
N SER A 356 12.58 -12.14 -0.71
CA SER A 356 12.50 -13.59 -0.63
C SER A 356 11.66 -14.15 -1.77
N VAL A 357 12.23 -15.08 -2.53
CA VAL A 357 11.57 -15.79 -3.63
C VAL A 357 11.54 -17.27 -3.31
N SER A 358 10.35 -17.80 -3.07
CA SER A 358 10.10 -19.23 -2.88
C SER A 358 9.36 -19.86 -4.07
N GLY A 359 8.91 -19.05 -5.02
CA GLY A 359 8.24 -19.44 -6.25
C GLY A 359 8.00 -18.24 -7.16
N GLY A 360 7.41 -18.46 -8.33
CA GLY A 360 7.17 -17.39 -9.32
C GLY A 360 8.42 -16.97 -10.10
N GLU A 361 8.21 -16.06 -11.04
CA GLU A 361 9.21 -15.65 -12.03
C GLU A 361 9.37 -14.13 -12.05
N ILE A 362 10.62 -13.66 -11.97
CA ILE A 362 10.93 -12.23 -12.02
C ILE A 362 11.93 -11.97 -13.13
N THR A 363 11.55 -11.19 -14.12
CA THR A 363 12.45 -10.67 -15.15
C THR A 363 12.75 -9.21 -14.88
N VAL A 364 14.03 -8.88 -14.76
CA VAL A 364 14.52 -7.51 -14.61
C VAL A 364 15.16 -7.06 -15.91
N THR A 365 14.67 -5.98 -16.52
CA THR A 365 15.04 -5.63 -17.90
C THR A 365 16.21 -4.67 -18.01
N ASN A 366 16.54 -3.93 -16.95
CA ASN A 366 17.61 -2.93 -16.96
C ASN A 366 18.64 -3.15 -15.85
N TYR A 367 18.26 -2.93 -14.58
CA TYR A 367 19.17 -3.06 -13.45
C TYR A 367 18.57 -3.93 -12.36
N PHE A 368 19.30 -4.97 -11.97
CA PHE A 368 19.07 -5.67 -10.71
C PHE A 368 20.26 -5.41 -9.80
N ASN A 369 20.05 -4.61 -8.76
CA ASN A 369 21.11 -4.18 -7.85
C ASN A 369 20.71 -4.46 -6.40
N ILE A 370 21.70 -4.81 -5.59
CA ILE A 370 21.57 -4.96 -4.14
C ILE A 370 22.50 -3.93 -3.50
N GLY A 371 22.07 -3.31 -2.41
CA GLY A 371 22.85 -2.32 -1.66
C GLY A 371 23.38 -1.16 -2.51
N ARG A 372 22.49 -0.26 -2.96
CA ARG A 372 22.81 0.88 -3.86
C ARG A 372 23.19 2.19 -3.16
N ALA A 373 23.29 2.25 -1.84
CA ALA A 373 23.41 3.52 -1.12
C ALA A 373 24.59 4.38 -1.62
N ASP A 374 24.29 5.67 -1.87
CA ASP A 374 25.26 6.65 -2.35
C ASP A 374 25.88 7.47 -1.22
N SER A 375 25.10 7.78 -0.18
CA SER A 375 25.55 8.66 0.92
C SER A 375 25.31 8.11 2.32
N VAL A 376 24.56 7.02 2.45
CA VAL A 376 24.18 6.44 3.74
C VAL A 376 24.96 5.14 3.97
N ASN A 377 25.82 5.16 4.98
CA ASN A 377 26.64 4.00 5.34
C ASN A 377 25.81 2.89 6.00
N GLY A 378 26.30 1.66 5.95
CA GLY A 378 25.71 0.55 6.72
C GLY A 378 24.43 -0.05 6.11
N GLN A 379 24.10 0.26 4.86
CA GLN A 379 22.91 -0.30 4.20
C GLN A 379 22.99 -1.83 4.13
N VAL A 380 21.88 -2.49 4.44
CA VAL A 380 21.71 -3.93 4.34
C VAL A 380 20.79 -4.28 3.17
N GLY A 381 21.26 -5.19 2.32
CA GLY A 381 20.50 -5.73 1.18
C GLY A 381 20.53 -7.25 1.17
N ILE A 382 19.37 -7.90 1.32
CA ILE A 382 19.28 -9.36 1.42
C ILE A 382 18.36 -9.92 0.34
N VAL A 383 18.84 -10.90 -0.42
CA VAL A 383 18.06 -11.64 -1.41
C VAL A 383 18.15 -13.12 -1.13
N ASN A 384 17.00 -13.75 -0.90
CA ASN A 384 16.88 -15.19 -0.68
C ASN A 384 16.06 -15.81 -1.81
N LEU A 385 16.71 -16.60 -2.66
CA LEU A 385 16.06 -17.38 -3.72
C LEU A 385 16.02 -18.84 -3.27
N THR A 386 14.98 -19.22 -2.52
CA THR A 386 14.79 -20.59 -2.04
C THR A 386 13.92 -21.43 -2.98
N GLY A 387 13.25 -20.77 -3.93
CA GLY A 387 12.51 -21.31 -5.06
C GLY A 387 12.40 -20.26 -6.18
N GLY A 388 11.62 -20.56 -7.22
CA GLY A 388 11.35 -19.62 -8.33
C GLY A 388 12.60 -19.19 -9.11
N SER A 389 12.44 -18.12 -9.90
CA SER A 389 13.54 -17.57 -10.71
C SER A 389 13.62 -16.04 -10.65
N VAL A 390 14.86 -15.54 -10.72
CA VAL A 390 15.16 -14.15 -11.05
C VAL A 390 16.09 -14.13 -12.27
N ARG A 391 15.64 -13.48 -13.34
CA ARG A 391 16.41 -13.27 -14.58
C ARG A 391 16.73 -11.80 -14.77
N ALA A 392 17.98 -11.43 -14.59
CA ALA A 392 18.50 -10.10 -14.89
C ALA A 392 18.94 -10.04 -16.35
N LEU A 393 18.23 -9.27 -17.18
CA LEU A 393 18.64 -9.06 -18.57
C LEU A 393 19.88 -8.16 -18.64
N ASN A 394 19.99 -7.16 -17.74
CA ASN A 394 21.04 -6.15 -17.62
C ASN A 394 21.99 -6.08 -18.83
N ASN A 395 21.56 -5.38 -19.87
CA ASN A 395 22.29 -5.35 -21.15
C ASN A 395 23.55 -4.46 -21.08
N SER A 396 23.63 -3.56 -20.09
CA SER A 396 24.68 -2.52 -20.03
C SER A 396 25.62 -2.66 -18.84
N TYR A 397 25.20 -3.28 -17.73
CA TYR A 397 25.96 -3.36 -16.48
C TYR A 397 25.81 -4.73 -15.80
N ASP A 398 26.73 -5.06 -14.90
CA ASP A 398 26.63 -6.30 -14.12
C ASP A 398 25.48 -6.22 -13.11
N THR A 399 24.94 -7.38 -12.72
CA THR A 399 24.18 -7.43 -11.46
C THR A 399 25.16 -7.18 -10.34
N THR A 400 24.92 -6.14 -9.53
CA THR A 400 25.88 -5.74 -8.51
C THR A 400 25.32 -5.88 -7.11
N LEU A 401 26.05 -6.56 -6.23
CA LEU A 401 25.63 -6.81 -4.85
C LEU A 401 25.92 -5.64 -3.92
N ALA A 402 26.94 -4.83 -4.18
CA ALA A 402 27.22 -3.62 -3.44
C ALA A 402 27.67 -2.53 -4.43
N VAL A 403 26.81 -1.54 -4.62
CA VAL A 403 26.99 -0.47 -5.62
C VAL A 403 26.72 0.90 -5.00
N GLY A 404 27.21 1.96 -5.63
CA GLY A 404 27.11 3.33 -5.09
C GLY A 404 28.22 3.66 -4.10
N ASN A 405 28.33 4.95 -3.77
CA ASN A 405 29.50 5.52 -3.10
C ASN A 405 29.58 5.28 -1.58
N ALA A 406 28.49 4.86 -0.92
CA ALA A 406 28.51 4.65 0.53
C ALA A 406 29.36 3.44 0.94
N THR A 407 29.77 3.41 2.21
CA THR A 407 30.67 2.39 2.77
C THR A 407 29.96 1.54 3.84
N GLY A 408 30.57 0.41 4.21
CA GLY A 408 30.07 -0.46 5.27
C GLY A 408 28.77 -1.18 4.90
N LYS A 409 28.44 -1.29 3.61
CA LYS A 409 27.25 -2.02 3.15
C LYS A 409 27.42 -3.50 3.46
N ASN A 410 26.33 -4.18 3.83
CA ASN A 410 26.29 -5.62 4.06
C ASN A 410 25.24 -6.25 3.15
N THR A 411 25.69 -6.95 2.11
CA THR A 411 24.77 -7.53 1.13
C THR A 411 24.95 -9.03 0.97
N VAL A 412 23.82 -9.72 0.85
CA VAL A 412 23.78 -11.17 0.79
C VAL A 412 22.79 -11.59 -0.28
N MET A 413 23.25 -12.44 -1.20
CA MET A 413 22.40 -13.19 -2.10
C MET A 413 22.57 -14.68 -1.83
N THR A 414 21.48 -15.37 -1.50
CA THR A 414 21.47 -16.81 -1.28
C THR A 414 20.59 -17.49 -2.32
N VAL A 415 21.15 -18.46 -3.04
CA VAL A 415 20.44 -19.28 -4.02
C VAL A 415 20.35 -20.71 -3.48
N GLY A 416 19.20 -21.03 -2.89
CA GLY A 416 18.88 -22.33 -2.29
C GLY A 416 18.48 -23.38 -3.34
N ALA A 417 18.34 -24.63 -2.90
CA ALA A 417 18.17 -25.82 -3.75
C ALA A 417 17.18 -25.70 -4.92
N ASN A 418 16.05 -25.00 -4.74
CA ASN A 418 15.03 -24.86 -5.78
C ASN A 418 15.00 -23.48 -6.44
N GLY A 419 15.89 -22.57 -6.03
CA GLY A 419 15.99 -21.23 -6.58
C GLY A 419 16.95 -21.14 -7.76
N SER A 420 16.68 -20.18 -8.63
CA SER A 420 17.58 -19.87 -9.74
C SER A 420 17.79 -18.37 -9.93
N PHE A 421 19.03 -18.00 -10.25
CA PHE A 421 19.39 -16.66 -10.69
C PHE A 421 20.10 -16.74 -12.04
N SER A 422 19.76 -15.88 -12.98
CA SER A 422 20.43 -15.82 -14.28
C SER A 422 20.71 -14.39 -14.74
N THR A 423 21.88 -14.18 -15.33
CA THR A 423 22.20 -12.97 -16.09
C THR A 423 22.13 -13.29 -17.59
N ALA A 424 21.54 -12.41 -18.41
CA ALA A 424 21.36 -12.72 -19.83
C ALA A 424 22.64 -12.58 -20.69
N GLN A 425 23.56 -11.68 -20.32
CA GLN A 425 24.72 -11.35 -21.16
C GLN A 425 26.02 -11.13 -20.37
N ARG A 426 25.93 -10.52 -19.18
CA ARG A 426 27.08 -10.07 -18.39
C ARG A 426 27.37 -10.97 -17.17
N GLY A 427 27.95 -10.40 -16.12
CA GLY A 427 28.33 -11.10 -14.90
C GLY A 427 27.64 -10.60 -13.64
N ILE A 428 28.16 -11.06 -12.51
CA ILE A 428 27.83 -10.59 -11.17
C ILE A 428 29.06 -9.90 -10.58
N SER A 429 28.89 -8.66 -10.14
CA SER A 429 29.90 -7.91 -9.39
C SER A 429 29.56 -7.94 -7.90
N LEU A 430 30.46 -8.42 -7.05
CA LEU A 430 30.25 -8.43 -5.61
C LEU A 430 30.40 -7.02 -5.01
N ASN A 431 31.28 -6.17 -5.55
CA ASN A 431 31.43 -4.79 -5.12
C ASN A 431 31.89 -3.91 -6.30
N SER A 432 31.24 -2.76 -6.50
CA SER A 432 31.51 -1.85 -7.62
C SER A 432 32.71 -0.93 -7.38
N SER A 433 33.22 -0.32 -8.45
CA SER A 433 34.30 0.69 -8.42
C SER A 433 33.98 1.97 -7.65
N TRP A 434 32.72 2.20 -7.31
CA TRP A 434 32.26 3.39 -6.59
C TRP A 434 32.30 3.21 -5.07
N GLY A 435 32.19 1.97 -4.57
CA GLY A 435 32.14 1.67 -3.15
C GLY A 435 33.47 1.18 -2.59
N ASN A 436 33.84 1.67 -1.40
CA ASN A 436 34.96 1.14 -0.60
C ASN A 436 34.45 0.52 0.70
N TYR A 437 35.12 -0.53 1.18
CA TYR A 437 34.83 -1.19 2.47
C TYR A 437 33.41 -1.75 2.58
N ASN A 438 32.95 -2.46 1.54
CA ASN A 438 31.64 -3.11 1.52
C ASN A 438 31.78 -4.62 1.66
N ASN A 439 30.82 -5.24 2.33
CA ASN A 439 30.72 -6.69 2.46
C ASN A 439 29.63 -7.20 1.52
N ALA A 440 29.98 -8.18 0.69
CA ALA A 440 29.06 -8.82 -0.25
C ALA A 440 29.30 -10.33 -0.27
N SER A 441 28.24 -11.10 -0.10
CA SER A 441 28.27 -12.56 -0.10
C SER A 441 27.28 -13.14 -1.11
N LEU A 442 27.78 -14.00 -1.99
CA LEU A 442 26.95 -14.83 -2.86
C LEU A 442 27.05 -16.29 -2.40
N ASN A 443 25.93 -16.87 -2.00
CA ASN A 443 25.84 -18.22 -1.44
C ASN A 443 25.05 -19.15 -2.38
N LEU A 444 25.70 -20.17 -2.91
CA LEU A 444 25.10 -21.22 -3.76
C LEU A 444 24.77 -22.45 -2.90
N ASN A 445 23.65 -22.39 -2.20
CA ASN A 445 23.16 -23.40 -1.26
C ASN A 445 22.26 -24.45 -1.93
N GLY A 446 22.73 -25.01 -3.04
CA GLY A 446 22.06 -26.07 -3.80
C GLY A 446 21.43 -25.62 -5.12
N GLY A 447 21.13 -24.32 -5.27
CA GLY A 447 20.44 -23.80 -6.46
C GLY A 447 21.32 -23.55 -7.67
N LEU A 448 20.74 -22.94 -8.71
CA LEU A 448 21.40 -22.64 -9.98
C LEU A 448 21.70 -21.14 -10.12
N VAL A 449 22.95 -20.81 -10.44
CA VAL A 449 23.35 -19.48 -10.91
C VAL A 449 23.88 -19.62 -12.34
N GLU A 450 23.25 -18.96 -13.30
CA GLU A 450 23.73 -18.85 -14.69
C GLU A 450 24.33 -17.47 -14.93
N THR A 451 25.63 -17.38 -15.23
CA THR A 451 26.28 -16.08 -15.43
C THR A 451 27.50 -16.12 -16.35
N GLY A 452 27.92 -14.95 -16.85
CA GLY A 452 29.11 -14.82 -17.69
C GLY A 452 30.41 -14.76 -16.89
N TYR A 453 30.36 -14.27 -15.64
CA TYR A 453 31.48 -14.23 -14.71
C TYR A 453 31.02 -13.78 -13.32
N ILE A 454 31.86 -14.01 -12.32
CA ILE A 454 31.73 -13.44 -10.98
C ILE A 454 33.03 -12.72 -10.65
N TRP A 455 32.95 -11.46 -10.25
CA TRP A 455 34.13 -10.70 -9.88
C TRP A 455 33.83 -9.65 -8.82
N SER A 456 34.86 -8.93 -8.41
CA SER A 456 34.73 -7.68 -7.68
C SER A 456 35.56 -6.61 -8.38
N GLU A 457 35.05 -5.39 -8.51
CA GLU A 457 35.85 -4.26 -9.01
C GLU A 457 36.77 -3.72 -7.92
N ARG A 458 36.37 -3.86 -6.65
CA ARG A 458 37.14 -3.43 -5.48
C ARG A 458 37.09 -4.45 -4.36
N THR A 459 38.26 -4.73 -3.79
CA THR A 459 38.45 -5.70 -2.70
C THR A 459 38.56 -5.08 -1.32
N ALA A 460 38.33 -3.76 -1.19
CA ALA A 460 38.23 -3.14 0.13
C ALA A 460 36.92 -3.60 0.78
N GLY A 461 37.00 -4.42 1.83
CA GLY A 461 35.85 -5.04 2.51
C GLY A 461 35.95 -6.57 2.48
N ASN A 462 34.82 -7.25 2.32
CA ASN A 462 34.76 -8.71 2.19
C ASN A 462 33.88 -9.12 1.00
N GLN A 463 34.44 -9.80 0.00
CA GLN A 463 33.73 -10.35 -1.16
C GLN A 463 33.85 -11.87 -1.18
N PHE A 464 32.77 -12.51 -0.76
CA PHE A 464 32.72 -13.95 -0.56
C PHE A 464 31.82 -14.63 -1.58
N LEU A 465 32.35 -15.69 -2.18
CA LEU A 465 31.58 -16.66 -2.95
C LEU A 465 31.59 -17.99 -2.20
N ASN A 466 30.43 -18.47 -1.80
CA ASN A 466 30.30 -19.68 -1.00
C ASN A 466 29.49 -20.74 -1.76
N PHE A 467 30.05 -21.94 -1.90
CA PHE A 467 29.36 -23.09 -2.46
C PHE A 467 28.95 -24.05 -1.34
N ASN A 468 27.71 -24.52 -1.40
CA ASN A 468 27.20 -25.59 -0.56
C ASN A 468 26.20 -26.44 -1.36
N GLY A 469 26.70 -27.07 -2.44
CA GLY A 469 25.94 -27.99 -3.30
C GLY A 469 25.30 -27.38 -4.53
N GLY A 470 25.39 -26.05 -4.70
CA GLY A 470 24.82 -25.34 -5.86
C GLY A 470 25.67 -25.42 -7.12
N THR A 471 25.02 -25.10 -8.24
CA THR A 471 25.58 -25.12 -9.59
C THR A 471 25.83 -23.71 -10.10
N LEU A 472 27.07 -23.43 -10.48
CA LEU A 472 27.43 -22.24 -11.25
C LEU A 472 27.60 -22.64 -12.72
N LYS A 473 26.75 -22.11 -13.59
CA LYS A 473 26.72 -22.42 -15.01
C LYS A 473 27.15 -21.22 -15.85
N ALA A 474 28.02 -21.46 -16.83
CA ALA A 474 28.49 -20.42 -17.73
C ALA A 474 27.53 -20.15 -18.89
N ILE A 475 27.51 -18.89 -19.33
CA ILE A 475 26.75 -18.44 -20.53
C ILE A 475 27.65 -18.03 -21.70
N ALA A 476 28.97 -17.98 -21.51
CA ALA A 476 29.96 -17.61 -22.53
C ALA A 476 31.36 -18.09 -22.17
N ASN A 477 32.28 -18.13 -23.16
CA ASN A 477 33.72 -18.31 -22.92
C ASN A 477 34.26 -17.16 -22.08
N ASN A 478 35.07 -17.47 -21.05
CA ASN A 478 35.67 -16.43 -20.22
C ASN A 478 36.99 -16.88 -19.57
N GLY A 479 38.10 -16.20 -19.92
CA GLY A 479 39.43 -16.42 -19.35
C GLY A 479 39.61 -15.87 -17.92
N ALA A 480 38.59 -15.24 -17.36
CA ALA A 480 38.54 -14.75 -15.98
C ALA A 480 37.12 -14.96 -15.41
N PHE A 481 36.61 -16.20 -15.51
CA PHE A 481 35.25 -16.55 -15.12
C PHE A 481 34.96 -16.27 -13.64
N ILE A 482 35.94 -16.50 -12.76
CA ILE A 482 35.91 -16.02 -11.37
C ILE A 482 37.24 -15.36 -11.05
N ASN A 483 37.21 -14.12 -10.57
CA ASN A 483 38.43 -13.38 -10.23
C ASN A 483 38.19 -12.25 -9.21
N ASN A 484 39.26 -11.77 -8.59
CA ASN A 484 39.30 -10.61 -7.69
C ASN A 484 38.32 -10.66 -6.51
N LEU A 485 38.10 -11.84 -5.92
CA LEU A 485 37.32 -12.05 -4.70
C LEU A 485 38.25 -12.22 -3.48
N ASP A 486 37.76 -11.96 -2.26
CA ASP A 486 38.57 -12.22 -1.06
C ASP A 486 38.64 -13.71 -0.74
N ARG A 487 37.54 -14.44 -0.98
CA ARG A 487 37.49 -15.89 -0.75
C ARG A 487 36.43 -16.59 -1.59
N ILE A 488 36.82 -17.75 -2.11
CA ILE A 488 35.90 -18.75 -2.66
C ILE A 488 35.90 -19.96 -1.72
N THR A 489 34.79 -20.17 -1.02
CA THR A 489 34.65 -21.25 -0.02
C THR A 489 33.86 -22.41 -0.57
N ILE A 490 34.40 -23.63 -0.47
CA ILE A 490 33.70 -24.87 -0.80
C ILE A 490 33.28 -25.56 0.50
N ASN A 491 32.00 -25.45 0.87
CA ASN A 491 31.46 -26.10 2.06
C ASN A 491 31.16 -27.59 1.79
N GLN A 492 30.63 -28.28 2.81
CA GLN A 492 30.41 -29.74 2.77
C GLN A 492 29.54 -30.22 1.59
N GLY A 493 28.59 -29.39 1.12
CA GLY A 493 27.80 -29.71 -0.07
C GLY A 493 28.58 -29.71 -1.39
N GLY A 494 29.83 -29.22 -1.40
CA GLY A 494 30.68 -29.14 -2.59
C GLY A 494 30.32 -27.99 -3.53
N ALA A 495 31.02 -27.92 -4.66
CA ALA A 495 30.75 -27.00 -5.76
C ALA A 495 30.49 -27.77 -7.06
N LYS A 496 29.55 -27.28 -7.87
CA LYS A 496 29.28 -27.80 -9.22
C LYS A 496 29.52 -26.67 -10.22
N PHE A 497 30.42 -26.89 -11.16
CA PHE A 497 30.64 -26.01 -12.29
C PHE A 497 30.08 -26.68 -13.53
N ASP A 498 29.09 -26.05 -14.15
CA ASP A 498 28.57 -26.45 -15.45
C ASP A 498 29.15 -25.50 -16.51
N THR A 499 30.10 -26.00 -17.29
CA THR A 499 30.75 -25.17 -18.31
C THR A 499 29.84 -24.88 -19.49
N ALA A 500 28.74 -25.62 -19.68
CA ALA A 500 27.89 -25.57 -20.86
C ALA A 500 28.68 -25.67 -22.20
N GLY A 501 29.85 -26.31 -22.18
CA GLY A 501 30.75 -26.41 -23.33
C GLY A 501 31.66 -25.19 -23.57
N PHE A 502 31.63 -24.19 -22.69
CA PHE A 502 32.51 -23.02 -22.76
C PHE A 502 33.87 -23.26 -22.09
N ASN A 503 34.89 -22.53 -22.57
CA ASN A 503 36.22 -22.47 -21.97
C ASN A 503 36.25 -21.42 -20.86
N LEU A 504 36.53 -21.87 -19.64
CA LEU A 504 36.49 -21.04 -18.43
C LEU A 504 37.81 -21.11 -17.68
N THR A 505 38.17 -20.02 -17.01
CA THR A 505 39.32 -19.98 -16.08
C THR A 505 38.89 -19.39 -14.75
N ILE A 506 39.24 -20.07 -13.66
CA ILE A 506 39.09 -19.58 -12.30
C ILE A 506 40.47 -19.09 -11.85
N GLY A 507 40.62 -17.78 -11.70
CA GLY A 507 41.91 -17.13 -11.44
C GLY A 507 42.36 -17.15 -9.98
N GLN A 508 41.63 -17.85 -9.10
CA GLN A 508 41.85 -17.83 -7.65
C GLN A 508 41.66 -19.23 -7.04
N SER A 509 42.33 -19.48 -5.91
CA SER A 509 42.22 -20.77 -5.21
C SER A 509 40.85 -21.01 -4.59
N LEU A 510 40.36 -22.24 -4.73
CA LEU A 510 39.18 -22.72 -3.99
C LEU A 510 39.64 -23.17 -2.60
N GLN A 511 38.98 -22.65 -1.56
CA GLN A 511 39.40 -22.86 -0.16
C GLN A 511 38.35 -23.67 0.60
N ALA A 512 38.81 -24.51 1.54
CA ALA A 512 37.93 -25.10 2.55
C ALA A 512 37.47 -24.04 3.56
N PRO A 513 36.35 -24.26 4.29
CA PRO A 513 35.90 -23.33 5.32
C PRO A 513 36.97 -23.19 6.42
N ALA A 514 37.18 -21.96 6.90
CA ALA A 514 38.07 -21.69 8.02
C ALA A 514 37.30 -21.74 9.34
N GLY A 515 37.89 -22.34 10.38
CA GLY A 515 37.27 -22.45 11.70
C GLY A 515 36.11 -23.45 11.77
N LYS A 516 35.37 -23.44 12.88
CA LYS A 516 34.24 -24.35 13.12
C LYS A 516 32.87 -23.79 12.70
N GLY A 517 32.84 -22.55 12.19
CA GLY A 517 31.60 -21.85 11.86
C GLY A 517 30.66 -21.68 13.07
N LEU A 518 29.42 -21.30 12.78
CA LEU A 518 28.32 -21.20 13.75
C LEU A 518 27.38 -22.40 13.55
N SER A 519 27.27 -23.29 14.54
CA SER A 519 26.42 -24.48 14.43
C SER A 519 24.94 -24.18 14.68
N SER A 520 24.63 -23.35 15.66
CA SER A 520 23.28 -22.93 15.99
C SER A 520 23.30 -21.69 16.88
N ILE A 521 22.26 -20.87 16.75
CA ILE A 521 21.90 -19.87 17.75
C ILE A 521 20.48 -20.21 18.18
N ALA A 522 20.32 -20.60 19.43
CA ALA A 522 19.00 -20.86 19.98
C ALA A 522 18.25 -19.53 20.13
N ILE A 523 17.18 -19.34 19.36
CA ILE A 523 16.25 -18.22 19.53
C ILE A 523 15.09 -18.71 20.40
N ALA A 524 15.17 -18.47 21.71
CA ALA A 524 14.14 -18.89 22.66
C ALA A 524 12.80 -18.15 22.47
N ASN A 525 12.85 -16.92 21.95
CA ASN A 525 11.68 -16.12 21.61
C ASN A 525 11.99 -15.24 20.38
N GLY A 526 11.32 -15.50 19.25
CA GLY A 526 11.51 -14.75 18.01
C GLY A 526 10.76 -13.41 17.95
N GLY A 527 9.95 -13.10 18.96
CA GLY A 527 9.02 -11.98 18.95
C GLY A 527 7.75 -12.25 18.11
N SER A 528 6.87 -11.24 18.02
CA SER A 528 5.63 -11.31 17.25
C SER A 528 5.25 -9.92 16.70
N GLY A 529 4.25 -9.86 15.81
CA GLY A 529 3.74 -8.60 15.27
C GLY A 529 4.55 -7.99 14.13
N TYR A 530 5.51 -8.74 13.57
CA TYR A 530 6.23 -8.33 12.38
C TYR A 530 5.34 -8.36 11.13
N ILE A 531 5.53 -7.38 10.25
CA ILE A 531 4.94 -7.38 8.90
C ILE A 531 5.95 -7.83 7.83
N ALA A 532 7.19 -8.07 8.23
CA ALA A 532 8.32 -8.49 7.41
C ALA A 532 9.37 -9.16 8.32
N PRO A 533 10.17 -10.13 7.84
CA PRO A 533 11.23 -10.74 8.64
C PRO A 533 12.21 -9.68 9.17
N PRO A 534 12.69 -9.78 10.42
CA PRO A 534 13.72 -8.88 10.93
C PRO A 534 15.08 -9.16 10.27
N ILE A 535 15.89 -8.12 10.14
CA ILE A 535 17.32 -8.27 9.86
C ILE A 535 18.04 -8.51 11.17
N ILE A 536 18.80 -9.61 11.24
CA ILE A 536 19.56 -9.99 12.43
C ILE A 536 21.04 -10.01 12.05
N GLU A 537 21.83 -9.21 12.74
CA GLU A 537 23.29 -9.26 12.68
C GLU A 537 23.81 -10.16 13.80
N ILE A 538 24.72 -11.05 13.45
CA ILE A 538 25.43 -11.91 14.40
C ILE A 538 26.91 -11.55 14.29
N SER A 539 27.50 -11.09 15.39
CA SER A 539 28.92 -10.76 15.50
C SER A 539 29.58 -11.58 16.61
N GLY A 540 30.89 -11.80 16.51
CA GLY A 540 31.68 -12.61 17.44
C GLY A 540 33.17 -12.44 17.26
#